data_AF-A0A7S0P1D7-F1
#
_entry.id   AF-A0A7S0P1D7-F1
#
_cell.length_a   1.000
_cell.length_b   1.000
_cell.length_c   1.000
_cell.angle_alpha   90.00
_cell.angle_beta   90.00
_cell.angle_gamma   90.00
#
_symmetry.space_group_name_H-M   'P 1'
#
loop_
_entity.id
_entity.type
_entity.pdbx_description
1 polymer ?
#
loop_
_entity_poly.entity_id
_entity_poly.type
_entity_poly.pdbx_seq_one_letter_code
_entity_poly.pdbx_strand_id
1 'polypeptide(L)'
;HAEALRLLAREQRNPALALAYCSNQPGVPESELYMQLLRIYLQPMVGEEPMLAPAIALLQSHGPHLDLLEALRLLPADAPLRDVEQALRSISCQVQKNTRHAQVLCNLQKARSVQVHNSLLRARARRVVVNDETLCVVCGKRVATSAFGVLPDGELLHVACKLHGALPHQSSAK
;
A
#
# COMPACT_ATOMS: atom_id res chain seq x y z
N HIS A 1 -15.53 -23.19 14.82
CA HIS A 1 -15.56 -21.74 15.13
C HIS A 1 -16.89 -21.27 15.74
N ALA A 2 -18.05 -21.65 15.19
CA ALA A 2 -19.37 -21.22 15.71
C ALA A 2 -19.59 -21.47 17.21
N GLU A 3 -19.30 -22.69 17.69
CA GLU A 3 -19.50 -23.07 19.10
C GLU A 3 -18.55 -22.32 20.04
N ALA A 4 -17.27 -22.21 19.66
CA ALA A 4 -16.28 -21.44 20.42
C ALA A 4 -16.69 -19.97 20.52
N LEU A 5 -17.13 -19.35 19.42
CA LEU A 5 -17.61 -17.97 19.41
C LEU A 5 -18.87 -17.80 20.25
N ARG A 6 -19.80 -18.76 20.24
CA ARG A 6 -20.98 -18.73 21.13
C ARG A 6 -20.60 -18.77 22.59
N LEU A 7 -19.72 -19.68 22.98
CA LEU A 7 -19.26 -19.80 24.36
C LEU A 7 -18.59 -18.50 24.84
N LEU A 8 -17.71 -17.91 24.02
CA LEU A 8 -17.05 -16.64 24.35
C LEU A 8 -18.04 -15.45 24.40
N ALA A 9 -18.95 -15.36 23.44
CA ALA A 9 -19.87 -14.24 23.30
C ALA A 9 -21.04 -14.28 24.29
N ARG A 10 -21.63 -15.45 24.53
CA ARG A 10 -22.88 -15.63 25.27
C ARG A 10 -22.65 -16.14 26.69
N GLU A 11 -21.87 -17.21 26.84
CA GLU A 11 -21.66 -17.83 28.16
C GLU A 11 -20.68 -17.00 29.00
N GLN A 12 -19.53 -16.62 28.43
CA GLN A 12 -18.54 -15.78 29.12
C GLN A 12 -18.86 -14.29 29.07
N ARG A 13 -19.80 -13.87 28.20
CA ARG A 13 -20.18 -12.46 27.95
C ARG A 13 -18.96 -11.56 27.71
N ASN A 14 -17.91 -12.09 27.08
CA ASN A 14 -16.66 -11.38 26.89
C ASN A 14 -16.43 -11.04 25.41
N PRO A 15 -16.89 -9.86 24.94
CA PRO A 15 -16.75 -9.47 23.53
C PRO A 15 -15.29 -9.29 23.12
N ALA A 16 -14.42 -8.88 24.05
CA ALA A 16 -12.99 -8.70 23.77
C ALA A 16 -12.29 -10.03 23.46
N LEU A 17 -12.61 -11.10 24.22
CA LEU A 17 -12.08 -12.43 23.95
C LEU A 17 -12.63 -13.02 22.64
N ALA A 18 -13.91 -12.78 22.33
CA ALA A 18 -14.49 -13.22 21.06
C ALA A 18 -13.81 -12.53 19.86
N LEU A 19 -13.52 -11.23 19.94
CA LEU A 19 -12.78 -10.49 18.92
C LEU A 19 -11.34 -10.99 18.79
N ALA A 20 -10.66 -11.22 19.92
CA ALA A 20 -9.31 -11.77 19.92
C ALA A 20 -9.27 -13.18 19.29
N TYR A 21 -10.31 -13.98 19.50
CA TYR A 21 -10.43 -15.27 18.82
C TYR A 21 -10.49 -15.07 17.30
N CYS A 22 -11.34 -14.16 16.80
CA CYS A 22 -11.47 -13.88 15.36
C CYS A 22 -10.14 -13.47 14.71
N SER A 23 -9.34 -12.62 15.36
CA SER A 23 -8.05 -12.16 14.81
C SER A 23 -6.93 -13.20 14.90
N ASN A 24 -7.04 -14.18 15.79
CA ASN A 24 -5.99 -15.16 16.06
C ASN A 24 -6.24 -16.53 15.41
N GLN A 25 -7.35 -16.72 14.68
CA GLN A 25 -7.63 -18.01 14.03
C GLN A 25 -6.91 -18.14 12.69
N PRO A 26 -5.95 -19.08 12.55
CA PRO A 26 -5.31 -19.34 11.28
C PRO A 26 -6.24 -20.13 10.35
N GLY A 27 -6.17 -19.85 9.04
CA GLY A 27 -6.83 -20.63 8.00
C GLY A 27 -8.28 -20.25 7.70
N VAL A 28 -8.87 -19.30 8.43
CA VAL A 28 -10.21 -18.76 8.15
C VAL A 28 -10.11 -17.25 7.97
N PRO A 29 -10.75 -16.67 6.93
CA PRO A 29 -10.75 -15.22 6.76
C PRO A 29 -11.46 -14.53 7.94
N GLU A 30 -10.84 -13.49 8.48
CA GLU A 30 -11.38 -12.75 9.64
C GLU A 30 -12.79 -12.21 9.39
N SER A 31 -13.09 -11.78 8.15
CA SER A 31 -14.42 -11.29 7.76
C SER A 31 -15.52 -12.33 7.95
N GLU A 32 -15.23 -13.61 7.70
CA GLU A 32 -16.19 -14.71 7.92
C GLU A 32 -16.44 -14.94 9.41
N LEU A 33 -15.38 -14.90 10.23
CA LEU A 33 -15.49 -15.05 11.69
C LEU A 33 -16.22 -13.86 12.33
N TYR A 34 -15.96 -12.64 11.87
CA TYR A 34 -16.69 -11.45 12.32
C TYR A 34 -18.16 -11.48 11.89
N MET A 35 -18.48 -11.92 10.67
CA MET A 35 -19.87 -12.12 10.24
C MET A 35 -20.57 -13.19 11.07
N GLN A 36 -19.88 -14.29 11.38
CA GLN A 36 -20.41 -15.33 12.26
C GLN A 36 -20.67 -14.81 13.68
N LEU A 37 -19.75 -14.02 14.22
CA LEU A 37 -19.92 -13.36 15.53
C LEU A 37 -21.08 -12.36 15.53
N LEU A 38 -21.25 -11.59 14.45
CA LEU A 38 -22.38 -10.67 14.28
C LEU A 38 -23.72 -11.41 14.28
N ARG A 39 -23.82 -12.56 13.57
CA ARG A 39 -25.00 -13.43 13.60
C ARG A 39 -25.28 -13.95 15.01
N ILE A 40 -24.26 -14.35 15.78
CA ILE A 40 -24.43 -14.81 17.17
C ILE A 40 -24.98 -13.69 18.07
N TYR A 41 -24.61 -12.43 17.83
CA TYR A 41 -25.14 -11.30 18.60
C TYR A 41 -26.58 -10.95 18.21
N LEU A 42 -26.90 -10.92 16.92
CA LEU A 42 -28.17 -10.38 16.42
C LEU A 42 -29.27 -11.44 16.17
N GLN A 43 -28.91 -12.71 16.00
CA GLN A 43 -29.83 -13.84 15.79
C GLN A 43 -29.71 -14.87 16.92
N PRO A 44 -30.18 -14.54 18.13
CA PRO A 44 -30.22 -15.47 19.26
C PRO A 44 -31.09 -16.71 19.00
N MET A 45 -30.81 -17.81 19.70
CA MET A 45 -31.70 -18.96 19.78
C MET A 45 -32.96 -18.61 20.60
N VAL A 46 -34.00 -19.45 20.50
CA VAL A 46 -35.29 -19.25 21.18
C VAL A 46 -35.09 -19.01 22.68
N GLY A 47 -35.55 -17.87 23.19
CA GLY A 47 -35.48 -17.51 24.61
C GLY A 47 -34.30 -16.61 25.01
N GLU A 48 -33.42 -16.26 24.07
CA GLU A 48 -32.32 -15.32 24.30
C GLU A 48 -32.59 -13.93 23.69
N GLU A 49 -32.13 -12.88 24.36
CA GLU A 49 -32.20 -11.51 23.83
C GLU A 49 -31.04 -11.20 22.86
N PRO A 50 -31.26 -10.34 21.86
CA PRO A 50 -30.20 -9.89 20.96
C PRO A 50 -29.21 -8.98 21.69
N MET A 51 -27.92 -9.18 21.44
CA MET A 51 -26.84 -8.40 22.05
C MET A 51 -26.49 -7.21 21.14
N LEU A 52 -27.34 -6.18 21.14
CA LEU A 52 -27.23 -5.05 20.20
C LEU A 52 -25.96 -4.21 20.41
N ALA A 53 -25.59 -3.89 21.66
CA ALA A 53 -24.42 -3.08 21.96
C ALA A 53 -23.09 -3.65 21.43
N PRO A 54 -22.72 -4.92 21.69
CA PRO A 54 -21.49 -5.49 21.12
C PRO A 54 -21.57 -5.68 19.61
N ALA A 55 -22.76 -5.91 19.04
CA ALA A 55 -22.94 -5.95 17.58
C ALA A 55 -22.64 -4.58 16.94
N ILE A 56 -23.16 -3.49 17.51
CA ILE A 56 -22.89 -2.13 17.04
C ILE A 56 -21.40 -1.78 17.17
N ALA A 57 -20.77 -2.16 18.30
CA ALA A 57 -19.33 -1.95 18.50
C ALA A 57 -18.50 -2.72 17.46
N LEU A 58 -18.86 -3.98 17.16
CA LEU A 58 -18.23 -4.79 16.12
C LEU A 58 -18.37 -4.14 14.72
N LEU A 59 -19.55 -3.62 14.40
CA LEU A 59 -19.80 -2.90 13.14
C LEU A 59 -18.96 -1.61 13.07
N GLN A 60 -18.84 -0.87 14.17
CA GLN A 60 -18.05 0.37 14.20
C GLN A 60 -16.56 0.15 13.93
N SER A 61 -15.98 -0.93 14.46
CA SER A 61 -14.55 -1.21 14.35
C SER A 61 -14.17 -2.04 13.12
N HIS A 62 -14.98 -3.04 12.77
CA HIS A 62 -14.66 -4.02 11.73
C HIS A 62 -15.59 -3.98 10.52
N GLY A 63 -16.62 -3.12 10.52
CA GLY A 63 -17.59 -3.01 9.43
C GLY A 63 -17.01 -2.79 8.01
N PRO A 64 -15.89 -2.07 7.80
CA PRO A 64 -15.27 -1.96 6.48
C PRO A 64 -14.76 -3.28 5.88
N HIS A 65 -14.59 -4.31 6.71
CA HIS A 65 -14.14 -5.65 6.29
C HIS A 65 -15.28 -6.64 6.09
N LEU A 66 -16.52 -6.26 6.44
CA LEU A 66 -17.71 -7.10 6.34
C LEU A 66 -18.47 -6.85 5.04
N ASP A 67 -19.28 -7.82 4.64
CA ASP A 67 -20.37 -7.53 3.70
C ASP A 67 -21.42 -6.68 4.44
N LEU A 68 -21.37 -5.37 4.20
CA LEU A 68 -22.27 -4.41 4.84
C LEU A 68 -23.74 -4.70 4.50
N LEU A 69 -24.05 -5.19 3.29
CA LEU A 69 -25.43 -5.49 2.92
C LEU A 69 -25.96 -6.68 3.72
N GLU A 70 -25.14 -7.71 3.90
CA GLU A 70 -25.50 -8.84 4.73
C GLU A 70 -25.62 -8.44 6.21
N ALA A 71 -24.64 -7.68 6.73
CA ALA A 71 -24.65 -7.18 8.10
C ALA A 71 -25.90 -6.33 8.41
N LEU A 72 -26.31 -5.49 7.46
CA LEU A 72 -27.52 -4.67 7.59
C LEU A 72 -28.81 -5.49 7.62
N ARG A 73 -28.87 -6.61 6.91
CA ARG A 73 -30.03 -7.52 6.93
C ARG A 73 -30.17 -8.29 8.24
N LEU A 74 -29.09 -8.42 9.00
CA LEU A 74 -29.09 -9.07 10.31
C LEU A 74 -29.61 -8.16 11.43
N LEU A 75 -29.64 -6.84 11.21
CA LEU A 75 -30.16 -5.91 12.20
C LEU A 75 -31.67 -6.12 12.44
N PRO A 76 -32.13 -6.06 13.70
CA PRO A 76 -33.56 -6.10 14.00
C PRO A 76 -34.29 -4.95 13.31
N ALA A 77 -35.47 -5.21 12.75
CA ALA A 77 -36.26 -4.19 12.04
C ALA A 77 -36.78 -3.08 12.97
N ASP A 78 -36.87 -3.38 14.27
CA ASP A 78 -37.29 -2.51 15.36
C ASP A 78 -36.12 -1.77 16.02
N ALA A 79 -34.87 -2.04 15.61
CA ALA A 79 -33.70 -1.34 16.15
C ALA A 79 -33.78 0.16 15.79
N PRO A 80 -33.72 1.07 16.78
CA PRO A 80 -33.80 2.49 16.50
C PRO A 80 -32.59 2.93 15.69
N LEU A 81 -32.85 3.65 14.59
CA LEU A 81 -31.81 4.11 13.67
C LEU A 81 -30.70 4.89 14.39
N ARG A 82 -31.05 5.62 15.46
CA ARG A 82 -30.11 6.38 16.30
C ARG A 82 -28.98 5.53 16.88
N ASP A 83 -29.25 4.27 17.23
CA ASP A 83 -28.26 3.39 17.85
C ASP A 83 -27.25 2.88 16.81
N VAL A 84 -27.67 2.75 15.55
CA VAL A 84 -26.83 2.27 14.45
C VAL A 84 -26.22 3.42 13.65
N GLU A 85 -26.78 4.64 13.73
CA GLU A 85 -26.37 5.81 12.94
C GLU A 85 -24.85 6.05 13.02
N GLN A 86 -24.30 6.01 14.24
CA GLN A 86 -22.87 6.24 14.45
C GLN A 86 -22.02 5.15 13.79
N ALA A 87 -22.48 3.89 13.79
CA ALA A 87 -21.81 2.79 13.12
C ALA A 87 -21.84 2.94 11.61
N LEU A 88 -22.99 3.27 11.03
CA LEU A 88 -23.10 3.48 9.58
C LEU A 88 -22.23 4.65 9.12
N ARG A 89 -22.20 5.73 9.90
CA ARG A 89 -21.33 6.88 9.64
C ARG A 89 -19.85 6.52 9.73
N SER A 90 -19.43 5.75 10.73
CA SER A 90 -18.02 5.34 10.88
C SER A 90 -17.59 4.45 9.72
N ILE A 91 -18.40 3.46 9.35
CA ILE A 91 -18.14 2.54 8.24
C ILE A 91 -18.03 3.32 6.93
N SER A 92 -19.00 4.18 6.64
CA SER A 92 -18.99 5.01 5.42
C SER A 92 -17.72 5.87 5.33
N CYS A 93 -17.35 6.53 6.44
CA CYS A 93 -16.14 7.34 6.51
C CYS A 93 -14.86 6.51 6.29
N GLN A 94 -14.77 5.32 6.88
CA GLN A 94 -13.62 4.44 6.70
C GLN A 94 -13.52 3.89 5.27
N VAL A 95 -14.63 3.47 4.67
CA VAL A 95 -14.65 3.03 3.26
C VAL A 95 -14.17 4.17 2.35
N GLN A 96 -14.72 5.36 2.52
CA GLN A 96 -14.29 6.53 1.73
C GLN A 96 -12.81 6.87 1.93
N LYS A 97 -12.32 6.84 3.18
CA LYS A 97 -10.90 7.07 3.49
C LYS A 97 -10.01 6.03 2.82
N ASN A 98 -10.36 4.75 2.90
CA ASN A 98 -9.60 3.65 2.30
C ASN A 98 -9.55 3.78 0.77
N THR A 99 -10.70 4.06 0.13
CA THR A 99 -10.76 4.29 -1.31
C THR A 99 -9.92 5.48 -1.74
N ARG A 100 -10.03 6.63 -1.05
CA ARG A 100 -9.22 7.82 -1.35
C ARG A 100 -7.74 7.55 -1.17
N HIS A 101 -7.35 6.88 -0.08
CA HIS A 101 -5.97 6.53 0.19
C HIS A 101 -5.41 5.60 -0.89
N ALA A 102 -6.14 4.55 -1.27
CA ALA A 102 -5.75 3.65 -2.36
C ALA A 102 -5.60 4.39 -3.70
N GLN A 103 -6.50 5.34 -4.00
CA GLN A 103 -6.43 6.14 -5.21
C GLN A 103 -5.20 7.05 -5.24
N VAL A 104 -4.86 7.68 -4.11
CA VAL A 104 -3.65 8.50 -3.97
C VAL A 104 -2.41 7.63 -4.19
N LEU A 105 -2.30 6.48 -3.52
CA LEU A 105 -1.19 5.55 -3.70
C LEU A 105 -1.06 5.07 -5.15
N CYS A 106 -2.15 4.68 -5.78
CA CYS A 106 -2.17 4.27 -7.18
C CYS A 106 -1.62 5.37 -8.10
N ASN A 107 -2.08 6.61 -7.91
CA ASN A 107 -1.65 7.73 -8.73
C ASN A 107 -0.18 8.11 -8.49
N LEU A 108 0.31 8.04 -7.25
CA LEU A 108 1.73 8.24 -6.95
C LEU A 108 2.61 7.18 -7.62
N GLN A 109 2.19 5.91 -7.60
CA GLN A 109 2.92 4.84 -8.28
C GLN A 109 2.93 5.03 -9.80
N LYS A 110 1.80 5.44 -10.39
CA LYS A 110 1.72 5.79 -11.81
C LYS A 110 2.67 6.94 -12.17
N ALA A 111 2.66 8.02 -11.39
CA ALA A 111 3.55 9.16 -11.61
C ALA A 111 5.03 8.76 -11.53
N ARG A 112 5.40 7.94 -10.53
CA ARG A 112 6.76 7.40 -10.39
C ARG A 112 7.16 6.53 -11.57
N SER A 113 6.27 5.66 -12.03
CA SER A 113 6.51 4.81 -13.21
C SER A 113 6.83 5.64 -14.45
N VAL A 114 6.03 6.69 -14.71
CA VAL A 114 6.25 7.63 -15.82
C VAL A 114 7.58 8.38 -15.66
N GLN A 115 7.92 8.83 -14.45
CA GLN A 115 9.18 9.51 -14.19
C GLN A 115 10.39 8.61 -14.47
N VAL A 116 10.38 7.37 -13.98
CA VAL A 116 11.46 6.40 -14.22
C VAL A 116 11.58 6.06 -15.70
N HIS A 117 10.45 5.86 -16.38
CA HIS A 117 10.44 5.59 -17.82
C HIS A 117 11.03 6.75 -18.62
N ASN A 118 10.64 7.99 -18.31
CA ASN A 118 11.21 9.18 -18.93
C ASN A 118 12.72 9.32 -18.67
N SER A 119 13.18 9.06 -17.45
CA SER A 119 14.61 9.07 -17.12
C SER A 119 15.39 8.02 -17.93
N LEU A 120 14.82 6.82 -18.12
CA LEU A 120 15.42 5.79 -18.96
C LEU A 120 15.48 6.21 -20.43
N LEU A 121 14.40 6.78 -20.97
CA LEU A 121 14.36 7.29 -22.34
C LEU A 121 15.41 8.39 -22.55
N ARG A 122 15.51 9.35 -21.61
CA ARG A 122 16.54 10.40 -21.64
C ARG A 122 17.95 9.80 -21.63
N ALA A 123 18.20 8.84 -20.75
CA ALA A 123 19.50 8.18 -20.66
C ALA A 123 19.88 7.44 -21.96
N ARG A 124 18.91 6.80 -22.62
CA ARG A 124 19.07 6.12 -23.92
C ARG A 124 19.20 7.07 -25.11
N ALA A 125 18.55 8.23 -25.05
CA ALA A 125 18.60 9.24 -26.10
C ALA A 125 19.90 10.07 -26.08
N ARG A 126 20.72 9.94 -25.02
CA ARG A 126 22.03 10.59 -24.96
C ARG A 126 22.90 10.12 -26.11
N ARG A 127 23.46 11.08 -26.84
CA ARG A 127 24.40 10.88 -27.93
C ARG A 127 25.53 11.89 -27.79
N VAL A 128 26.74 11.49 -28.18
CA VAL A 128 27.88 12.38 -28.27
C VAL A 128 28.35 12.37 -29.72
N VAL A 129 28.62 13.54 -30.28
CA VAL A 129 29.13 13.68 -31.64
C VAL A 129 30.66 13.72 -31.54
N VAL A 130 31.32 12.81 -32.24
CA VAL A 130 32.78 12.74 -32.32
C VAL A 130 33.20 13.29 -33.68
N ASN A 131 34.07 14.30 -33.67
CA ASN A 131 34.70 14.88 -34.85
C ASN A 131 36.23 14.81 -34.73
N ASP A 132 36.95 15.19 -35.77
CA ASP A 132 38.42 15.10 -35.81
C ASP A 132 39.13 16.02 -34.80
N GLU A 133 38.40 16.97 -34.23
CA GLU A 133 38.88 17.92 -33.23
C GLU A 133 38.56 17.50 -31.79
N THR A 134 37.75 16.45 -31.58
CA THR A 134 37.41 15.98 -30.23
C THR A 134 38.63 15.49 -29.47
N LEU A 135 38.86 16.08 -28.29
CA LEU A 135 40.00 15.80 -27.43
C LEU A 135 39.62 14.99 -26.19
N CYS A 136 40.56 14.20 -25.70
CA CYS A 136 40.45 13.49 -24.44
C CYS A 136 40.65 14.47 -23.28
N VAL A 137 39.75 14.46 -22.30
CA VAL A 137 39.80 15.38 -21.14
C VAL A 137 40.98 15.11 -20.19
N VAL A 138 41.63 13.95 -20.31
CA VAL A 138 42.77 13.57 -19.47
C VAL A 138 44.11 13.97 -20.12
N CYS A 139 44.31 13.66 -21.40
CA CYS A 139 45.61 13.83 -22.06
C CYS A 139 45.65 14.93 -23.12
N GLY A 140 44.50 15.54 -23.45
CA GLY A 140 44.36 16.57 -24.48
C GLY A 140 44.59 16.09 -25.91
N LYS A 141 44.78 14.77 -26.14
CA LYS A 141 44.99 14.20 -27.48
C LYS A 141 43.66 13.86 -28.16
N ARG A 142 43.65 13.86 -29.50
CA ARG A 142 42.48 13.53 -30.32
C ARG A 142 41.94 12.12 -30.05
N VAL A 143 40.62 11.97 -30.04
CA VAL A 143 39.93 10.71 -29.72
C VAL A 143 39.48 9.96 -30.98
N ALA A 144 39.13 10.68 -32.05
CA ALA A 144 38.61 10.23 -33.35
C ALA A 144 38.61 8.70 -33.62
N THR A 145 39.78 8.10 -33.92
CA THR A 145 39.90 6.70 -34.34
C THR A 145 40.29 5.71 -33.23
N SER A 146 40.56 6.22 -32.02
CA SER A 146 41.02 5.43 -30.88
C SER A 146 39.86 4.96 -30.01
N ALA A 147 40.00 3.83 -29.31
CA ALA A 147 38.97 3.35 -28.38
C ALA A 147 38.71 4.39 -27.26
N PHE A 148 37.45 4.76 -27.09
CA PHE A 148 37.05 5.83 -26.17
C PHE A 148 35.89 5.44 -25.26
N GLY A 149 35.77 6.17 -24.15
CA GLY A 149 34.64 6.12 -23.22
C GLY A 149 34.00 7.50 -23.11
N VAL A 150 32.70 7.51 -22.80
CA VAL A 150 31.91 8.72 -22.57
C VAL A 150 31.58 8.80 -21.08
N LEU A 151 31.86 9.95 -20.46
CA LEU A 151 31.50 10.24 -19.07
C LEU A 151 30.02 10.64 -18.94
N PRO A 152 29.43 10.60 -17.73
CA PRO A 152 28.03 10.96 -17.51
C PRO A 152 27.64 12.39 -17.94
N ASP A 153 28.59 13.32 -17.94
CA ASP A 153 28.50 14.72 -18.39
C ASP A 153 28.66 14.90 -19.91
N GLY A 154 29.03 13.83 -20.63
CA GLY A 154 29.23 13.84 -22.08
C GLY A 154 30.69 14.06 -22.52
N GLU A 155 31.61 14.22 -21.57
CA GLU A 155 33.04 14.35 -21.87
C GLU A 155 33.64 13.04 -22.39
N LEU A 156 34.61 13.15 -23.29
CA LEU A 156 35.27 12.01 -23.95
C LEU A 156 36.64 11.74 -23.33
N LEU A 157 36.96 10.47 -23.13
CA LEU A 157 38.29 10.04 -22.76
C LEU A 157 38.72 8.78 -23.52
N HIS A 158 40.02 8.58 -23.66
CA HIS A 158 40.55 7.30 -24.14
C HIS A 158 40.29 6.18 -23.12
N VAL A 159 40.00 4.98 -23.60
CA VAL A 159 39.86 3.80 -22.72
C VAL A 159 41.14 3.55 -21.92
N ALA A 160 42.32 3.76 -22.53
CA ALA A 160 43.59 3.68 -21.85
C ALA A 160 43.73 4.73 -20.73
N CYS A 161 43.31 5.98 -20.96
CA CYS A 161 43.31 7.02 -19.93
C CYS A 161 42.39 6.67 -18.75
N LYS A 162 41.28 5.95 -19.00
CA LYS A 162 40.39 5.43 -17.96
C LYS A 162 41.08 4.40 -17.07
N LEU A 163 41.84 3.48 -17.69
CA LEU A 163 42.45 2.32 -17.02
C LEU A 163 43.73 2.68 -16.28
N HIS A 164 44.50 3.66 -16.78
CA HIS A 164 45.78 4.07 -16.20
C HIS A 164 45.65 5.18 -15.14
N GLY A 165 44.44 5.56 -14.74
CA GLY A 165 44.21 6.31 -13.50
C GLY A 165 44.87 7.69 -13.43
N ALA A 166 44.95 8.42 -14.55
CA ALA A 166 45.24 9.85 -14.47
C ALA A 166 43.91 10.58 -14.19
N LEU A 167 43.62 10.82 -12.91
CA LEU A 167 42.65 11.84 -12.50
C LEU A 167 43.01 13.16 -13.20
N PRO A 168 42.02 13.97 -13.62
CA PRO A 168 42.30 15.26 -14.20
C PRO A 168 43.11 16.07 -13.19
N HIS A 169 44.27 16.57 -13.63
CA HIS A 169 45.02 17.58 -12.91
C HIS A 169 44.07 18.75 -12.69
N GLN A 170 43.66 18.98 -11.44
CA GLN A 170 43.16 20.29 -11.03
C GLN A 170 44.32 21.28 -11.20
N SER A 171 44.44 21.92 -12.36
CA SER A 171 45.18 23.17 -12.48
C SER A 171 44.19 24.31 -12.30
N SER A 172 44.09 24.76 -11.05
CA SER A 172 43.62 26.08 -10.69
C SER A 172 44.46 27.13 -11.44
N ALA A 173 43.82 28.10 -12.12
CA ALA A 173 44.19 29.51 -12.03
C ALA A 173 43.34 30.43 -12.94
N LYS A 174 42.81 31.48 -12.28
CA LYS A 174 42.26 32.77 -12.75
C LYS A 174 40.81 32.82 -13.24
#